data_AF-A0A2V6JU63-F1
#
_entry.id   AF-A0A2V6JU63-F1
#
_cell.length_a   1.000
_cell.length_b   1.000
_cell.length_c   1.000
_cell.angle_alpha   90.00
_cell.angle_beta   90.00
_cell.angle_gamma   90.00
#
_symmetry.space_group_name_H-M   'P 1'
#
loop_
_entity.id
_entity.type
_entity.pdbx_description
1 polymer ?
#
loop_
_entity_poly.entity_id
_entity_poly.type
_entity_poly.pdbx_seq_one_letter_code
_entity_poly.pdbx_strand_id
1 'polypeptide(L)'
;SIGYKTPCGSHIRRMNPRDADVAGIVRIHRMIRRGTSYGPPLPTGVLEDDGVDRGLMFAFVGAHLGRQFEFVQSEWMNSASFFGGSQGKDPIAGASAADGTFDIPKRPIRTRMQGLPRFVVTKGGEYCFLPGLKALRYLASLSDAS
;
A
#
# COMPACT_ATOMS: atom_id res chain seq x y z
N SER A 1 -9.92 -14.59 10.89
CA SER A 1 -8.77 -15.28 11.53
C SER A 1 -8.02 -14.36 12.50
N ILE A 2 -7.73 -14.84 13.72
CA ILE A 2 -7.03 -14.15 14.83
C ILE A 2 -5.53 -13.86 14.58
N GLY A 3 -5.00 -14.22 13.40
CA GLY A 3 -3.70 -13.75 12.93
C GLY A 3 -2.47 -14.54 13.37
N TYR A 4 -2.62 -15.75 13.93
CA TYR A 4 -1.46 -16.59 14.33
C TYR A 4 -0.59 -17.06 13.16
N LYS A 5 -1.16 -17.27 11.97
CA LYS A 5 -0.39 -17.60 10.76
C LYS A 5 0.13 -16.36 10.02
N THR A 6 -0.65 -15.29 10.06
CA THR A 6 -0.33 -14.04 9.38
C THR A 6 -0.92 -12.91 10.21
N PRO A 7 -0.10 -12.12 10.92
CA PRO A 7 -0.59 -11.04 11.78
C PRO A 7 -1.56 -10.12 11.06
N CYS A 8 -2.61 -9.64 11.74
CA CYS A 8 -3.65 -8.82 11.11
C CYS A 8 -3.09 -7.53 10.50
N GLY A 9 -2.08 -6.93 11.12
CA GLY A 9 -1.42 -5.74 10.60
C GLY A 9 -0.49 -5.98 9.39
N SER A 10 -0.32 -7.22 8.94
CA SER A 10 0.59 -7.53 7.82
C SER A 10 0.17 -6.77 6.56
N HIS A 11 1.14 -6.23 5.82
CA HIS A 11 0.88 -5.41 4.63
C HIS A 11 -0.11 -6.06 3.66
N ILE A 12 0.10 -7.35 3.34
CA ILE A 12 -0.79 -8.07 2.43
C ILE A 12 -2.23 -8.25 2.95
N ARG A 13 -2.43 -8.29 4.28
CA ARG A 13 -3.77 -8.39 4.89
C ARG A 13 -4.46 -7.04 4.96
N ARG A 14 -3.70 -5.96 5.15
CA ARG A 14 -4.21 -4.59 5.03
C ARG A 14 -4.61 -4.28 3.59
N MET A 15 -3.76 -4.61 2.62
CA MET A 15 -4.05 -4.36 1.20
C MET A 15 -5.17 -5.23 0.62
N ASN A 16 -5.37 -6.43 1.16
CA ASN A 16 -6.46 -7.32 0.78
C ASN A 16 -6.82 -8.22 1.97
N PRO A 17 -7.85 -7.86 2.75
CA PRO A 17 -8.30 -8.62 3.91
C PRO A 17 -8.95 -9.97 3.56
N ARG A 18 -9.21 -10.24 2.27
CA ARG A 18 -9.78 -11.48 1.75
C ARG A 18 -11.13 -11.82 2.38
N ASP A 19 -11.13 -12.79 3.29
CA ASP A 19 -12.25 -13.39 4.01
C ASP A 19 -12.47 -12.76 5.38
N ALA A 20 -11.79 -11.66 5.72
CA ALA A 20 -12.05 -10.99 6.98
C ALA A 20 -13.39 -10.24 6.94
N ASP A 21 -14.37 -10.75 7.70
CA ASP A 21 -15.75 -10.23 7.78
C ASP A 21 -15.83 -8.72 8.10
N VAL A 22 -14.85 -8.21 8.86
CA VAL A 22 -14.74 -6.82 9.29
C VAL A 22 -14.45 -5.83 8.15
N ALA A 23 -14.09 -6.30 6.96
CA ALA A 23 -13.65 -5.46 5.84
C ALA A 23 -14.75 -5.10 4.82
N GLY A 24 -16.01 -5.46 5.07
CA GLY A 24 -17.12 -5.18 4.17
C GLY A 24 -16.99 -5.86 2.80
N ILE A 25 -17.41 -5.19 1.72
CA ILE A 25 -17.39 -5.76 0.36
C ILE A 25 -15.99 -5.63 -0.25
N VAL A 26 -15.06 -6.49 0.16
CA VAL A 26 -13.64 -6.47 -0.25
C VAL A 26 -13.42 -6.36 -1.76
N ARG A 27 -14.31 -6.94 -2.58
CA ARG A 27 -14.17 -6.97 -4.04
C ARG A 27 -14.13 -5.58 -4.68
N ILE A 28 -14.81 -4.58 -4.12
CA ILE A 28 -14.87 -3.23 -4.71
C ILE A 28 -13.57 -2.44 -4.53
N HIS A 29 -12.71 -2.88 -3.61
CA HIS A 29 -11.44 -2.24 -3.26
C HIS A 29 -10.24 -2.82 -4.04
N ARG A 30 -10.47 -3.81 -4.91
CA ARG A 30 -9.39 -4.47 -5.67
C ARG A 30 -8.81 -3.54 -6.74
N MET A 31 -7.50 -3.59 -6.91
CA MET A 31 -6.74 -2.83 -7.91
C MET A 31 -5.73 -3.73 -8.62
N ILE A 32 -5.41 -3.42 -9.87
CA ILE A 32 -4.32 -4.09 -10.61
C ILE A 32 -3.05 -3.29 -10.36
N ARG A 33 -2.03 -3.88 -9.75
CA ARG A 33 -0.74 -3.21 -9.51
C ARG A 33 0.23 -3.45 -10.67
N ARG A 34 0.90 -2.38 -11.12
CA ARG A 34 1.89 -2.36 -12.21
C ARG A 34 3.14 -1.56 -11.80
N GLY A 35 3.58 -1.76 -10.56
CA GLY A 35 4.78 -1.08 -10.05
C GLY A 35 6.08 -1.74 -10.51
N THR A 36 7.16 -0.95 -10.53
CA THR A 36 8.53 -1.42 -10.78
C THR A 36 9.50 -0.77 -9.81
N SER A 37 10.55 -1.47 -9.43
CA SER A 37 11.63 -0.89 -8.62
C SER A 37 12.41 0.16 -9.42
N TYR A 38 12.99 1.14 -8.72
CA TYR A 38 13.95 2.10 -9.28
C TYR A 38 15.19 2.21 -8.38
N GLY A 39 16.27 2.70 -8.96
CA GLY A 39 17.57 2.82 -8.28
C GLY A 39 18.35 1.50 -8.30
N PRO A 40 19.67 1.55 -8.02
CA PRO A 40 20.49 0.35 -7.92
C PRO A 40 20.12 -0.48 -6.68
N PRO A 41 20.24 -1.82 -6.75
CA PRO A 41 20.04 -2.67 -5.58
C PRO A 41 21.11 -2.37 -4.54
N LEU A 42 20.78 -2.61 -3.27
CA LEU A 42 21.77 -2.59 -2.20
C LEU A 42 22.80 -3.71 -2.44
N PRO A 43 24.12 -3.44 -2.36
CA PRO A 43 25.13 -4.47 -2.56
C PRO A 43 24.96 -5.65 -1.60
N THR A 44 25.29 -6.85 -2.05
CA THR A 44 25.18 -8.06 -1.22
C THR A 44 26.00 -7.95 0.06
N GLY A 45 25.37 -8.22 1.20
CA GLY A 45 26.03 -8.18 2.52
C GLY A 45 26.01 -6.81 3.19
N VAL A 46 25.58 -5.75 2.50
CA VAL A 46 25.33 -4.44 3.12
C VAL A 46 23.96 -4.46 3.79
N LEU A 47 23.90 -4.04 5.05
CA LEU A 47 22.66 -3.95 5.84
C LEU A 47 22.30 -2.51 6.21
N GLU A 48 23.25 -1.60 6.10
CA GLU A 48 23.09 -0.17 6.39
C GLU A 48 22.62 0.57 5.13
N ASP A 49 21.93 1.69 5.33
CA ASP A 49 21.54 2.58 4.24
C ASP A 49 22.78 3.31 3.69
N ASP A 50 23.06 3.15 2.40
CA ASP A 50 24.15 3.83 1.71
C ASP A 50 23.76 5.23 1.19
N GLY A 51 22.51 5.66 1.45
CA GLY A 51 21.98 6.97 1.08
C GLY A 51 21.64 7.13 -0.40
N VAL A 52 21.79 6.07 -1.22
CA VAL A 52 21.42 6.11 -2.64
C VAL A 52 19.91 6.01 -2.80
N ASP A 53 19.36 6.87 -3.65
CA ASP A 53 17.91 6.88 -3.90
C ASP A 53 17.43 5.61 -4.59
N ARG A 54 16.49 4.91 -3.94
CA ARG A 54 15.92 3.65 -4.40
C ARG A 54 14.52 3.47 -3.86
N GLY A 55 13.72 2.67 -4.58
CA GLY A 55 12.40 2.33 -4.09
C GLY A 55 11.51 1.72 -5.16
N LEU A 56 10.24 2.10 -5.12
CA LEU A 56 9.19 1.57 -5.97
C LEU A 56 8.49 2.72 -6.70
N MET A 57 8.50 2.68 -8.03
CA MET A 57 7.52 3.41 -8.83
C MET A 57 6.22 2.63 -8.73
N PHE A 58 5.33 3.07 -7.83
CA PHE A 58 4.03 2.43 -7.63
C PHE A 58 3.04 2.94 -8.68
N ALA A 59 2.50 2.01 -9.47
CA ALA A 59 1.36 2.27 -10.36
C ALA A 59 0.27 1.25 -10.09
N PHE A 60 -0.99 1.69 -10.20
CA PHE A 60 -2.14 0.80 -10.20
C PHE A 60 -3.16 1.24 -11.26
N VAL A 61 -4.00 0.29 -11.66
CA VAL A 61 -5.16 0.53 -12.52
C VAL A 61 -6.40 0.17 -11.74
N GLY A 62 -7.36 1.09 -11.74
CA GLY A 62 -8.64 0.99 -11.08
C GLY A 62 -9.73 1.73 -11.86
N ALA A 63 -10.97 1.54 -11.45
CA ALA A 63 -12.14 2.19 -12.06
C ALA A 63 -12.71 3.30 -11.16
N HIS A 64 -12.36 3.34 -9.86
CA HIS A 64 -12.86 4.31 -8.92
C HIS A 64 -11.85 4.53 -7.79
N LEU A 65 -11.06 5.60 -7.89
CA LEU A 65 -9.97 5.93 -6.97
C LEU A 65 -10.42 5.96 -5.50
N GLY A 66 -11.53 6.66 -5.24
CA GLY A 66 -12.15 6.76 -3.91
C GLY A 66 -12.49 5.43 -3.25
N ARG A 67 -12.96 4.44 -4.04
CA ARG A 67 -13.30 3.11 -3.52
C ARG A 67 -12.10 2.17 -3.53
N GLN A 68 -11.01 2.50 -4.18
CA GLN A 68 -9.87 1.60 -4.36
C GLN A 68 -8.68 2.16 -3.61
N PHE A 69 -7.81 2.90 -4.30
CA PHE A 69 -6.56 3.35 -3.71
C PHE A 69 -6.76 4.23 -2.47
N GLU A 70 -7.68 5.19 -2.53
CA GLU A 70 -7.90 6.13 -1.41
C GLU A 70 -8.43 5.40 -0.18
N PHE A 71 -9.46 4.57 -0.34
CA PHE A 71 -10.02 3.77 0.75
C PHE A 71 -8.99 2.80 1.34
N VAL A 72 -8.24 2.08 0.50
CA VAL A 72 -7.23 1.14 0.99
C VAL A 72 -6.13 1.87 1.76
N GLN A 73 -5.68 3.03 1.27
CA GLN A 73 -4.69 3.85 1.96
C GLN A 73 -5.22 4.42 3.28
N SER A 74 -6.38 5.07 3.29
CA SER A 74 -6.91 5.72 4.49
C SER A 74 -7.40 4.70 5.52
N GLU A 75 -8.31 3.82 5.11
CA GLU A 75 -9.04 2.95 6.02
C GLU A 75 -8.28 1.68 6.38
N TRP A 76 -7.61 1.05 5.41
CA TRP A 76 -6.95 -0.23 5.68
C TRP A 76 -5.49 -0.09 6.07
N MET A 77 -4.76 0.86 5.48
CA MET A 77 -3.34 1.05 5.79
C MET A 77 -3.10 2.05 6.92
N ASN A 78 -3.80 3.19 6.92
CA ASN A 78 -3.50 4.28 7.86
C ASN A 78 -4.41 4.35 9.08
N SER A 79 -5.49 3.56 9.11
CA SER A 79 -6.36 3.40 10.27
C SER A 79 -6.17 2.04 10.94
N ALA A 80 -6.47 2.01 12.24
CA ALA A 80 -6.36 0.82 13.09
C ALA A 80 -7.70 0.13 13.35
N SER A 81 -8.81 0.75 12.97
CA SER A 81 -10.18 0.31 13.32
C SER A 81 -10.53 -1.06 12.77
N PHE A 82 -10.00 -1.44 11.59
CA PHE A 82 -10.46 -2.61 10.85
C PHE A 82 -9.84 -3.94 11.27
N PHE A 83 -8.71 -3.97 11.97
CA PHE A 83 -7.91 -5.21 12.13
C PHE A 83 -7.81 -5.75 13.55
N GLY A 84 -8.56 -5.19 14.51
CA GLY A 84 -8.66 -5.69 15.88
C GLY A 84 -7.34 -5.67 16.69
N GLY A 85 -6.28 -5.11 16.12
CA GLY A 85 -4.99 -4.83 16.78
C GLY A 85 -4.92 -3.36 17.18
N SER A 86 -4.09 -3.03 18.16
CA SER A 86 -4.00 -1.65 18.63
C SER A 86 -3.45 -0.74 17.54
N GLN A 87 -4.13 0.38 17.26
CA GLN A 87 -3.63 1.70 16.82
C GLN A 87 -2.55 1.79 15.71
N GLY A 88 -2.09 0.68 15.14
CA GLY A 88 -0.96 0.62 14.22
C GLY A 88 -1.42 0.95 12.81
N LYS A 89 -0.56 1.64 12.08
CA LYS A 89 -0.64 1.74 10.62
C LYS A 89 0.00 0.51 10.01
N ASP A 90 -0.07 0.40 8.69
CA ASP A 90 0.73 -0.55 7.94
C ASP A 90 2.22 -0.38 8.27
N PRO A 91 2.94 -1.45 8.65
CA PRO A 91 4.32 -1.35 9.13
C PRO A 91 5.34 -1.12 8.02
N ILE A 92 4.96 -1.18 6.75
CA ILE A 92 5.85 -1.02 5.60
C ILE A 92 5.63 0.34 4.93
N ALA A 93 4.39 0.62 4.54
CA ALA A 93 4.02 1.75 3.71
C ALA A 93 2.92 2.64 4.34
N GLY A 94 2.59 2.41 5.61
CA GLY A 94 1.71 3.30 6.36
C GLY A 94 2.41 4.63 6.70
N ALA A 95 1.64 5.70 6.76
CA ALA A 95 2.11 7.05 7.07
C ALA A 95 2.38 7.25 8.59
N SER A 96 3.23 6.41 9.19
CA SER A 96 3.65 6.52 10.61
C SER A 96 4.70 7.62 10.79
N ALA A 97 4.77 8.23 11.97
CA ALA A 97 5.72 9.27 12.35
C ALA A 97 7.09 8.70 12.80
N ALA A 98 7.49 7.53 12.28
CA ALA A 98 8.71 6.79 12.65
C ALA A 98 8.72 6.28 14.11
N ASP A 99 7.52 6.05 14.66
CA ASP A 99 7.25 5.50 15.99
C ASP A 99 6.33 4.26 15.90
N GLY A 100 6.36 3.58 14.75
CA GLY A 100 5.40 2.55 14.39
C GLY A 100 5.38 1.37 15.37
N THR A 101 4.22 0.74 15.52
CA THR A 101 4.06 -0.48 16.30
C THR A 101 3.52 -1.61 15.44
N PHE A 102 3.91 -2.84 15.75
CA PHE A 102 3.42 -4.04 15.07
C PHE A 102 3.18 -5.17 16.06
N ASP A 103 1.94 -5.68 16.06
CA ASP A 103 1.52 -6.77 16.92
C ASP A 103 1.64 -8.11 16.20
N ILE A 104 2.38 -9.04 16.80
CA ILE A 104 2.46 -10.44 16.39
C ILE A 104 1.63 -11.27 17.39
N PRO A 105 0.45 -11.79 16.98
CA PRO A 105 -0.37 -12.61 17.85
C PRO A 105 0.38 -13.88 18.29
N LYS A 106 0.38 -14.15 19.60
CA LYS A 106 0.96 -15.36 20.20
C LYS A 106 0.19 -15.71 21.47
N ARG A 107 0.19 -16.99 21.86
CA ARG A 107 -0.32 -17.46 23.17
C ARG A 107 0.86 -17.84 24.09
N PRO A 108 0.80 -17.55 25.40
CA PRO A 108 -0.30 -16.86 26.09
C PRO A 108 -0.32 -15.35 25.85
N ILE A 109 0.83 -14.73 25.54
CA ILE A 109 0.97 -13.27 25.42
C ILE A 109 1.48 -12.92 24.00
N ARG A 110 0.91 -11.86 23.41
CA ARG A 110 1.35 -11.29 22.12
C ARG A 110 2.74 -10.67 22.21
N THR A 111 3.46 -10.62 21.10
CA THR A 111 4.68 -9.82 20.97
C THR A 111 4.34 -8.50 20.30
N ARG A 112 4.80 -7.37 20.86
CA ARG A 112 4.67 -6.04 20.26
C ARG A 112 6.04 -5.50 19.89
N MET A 113 6.24 -5.21 18.62
CA MET A 113 7.35 -4.40 18.14
C MET A 113 6.99 -2.92 18.33
N GLN A 114 7.97 -2.12 18.74
CA GLN A 114 7.84 -0.67 18.98
C GLN A 114 9.00 0.06 18.30
N GLY A 115 8.81 1.35 18.01
CA GLY A 115 9.85 2.17 17.40
C GLY A 115 10.19 1.74 15.98
N LEU A 116 9.23 1.18 15.24
CA LEU A 116 9.45 0.87 13.82
C LEU A 116 9.70 2.18 13.06
N PRO A 117 10.83 2.28 12.34
CA PRO A 117 11.10 3.45 11.53
C PRO A 117 10.16 3.49 10.32
N ARG A 118 10.13 4.63 9.65
CA ARG A 118 9.46 4.74 8.36
C ARG A 118 10.34 4.13 7.27
N PHE A 119 9.93 2.99 6.72
CA PHE A 119 10.67 2.32 5.63
C PHE A 119 10.38 2.89 4.24
N VAL A 120 9.21 3.50 4.04
CA VAL A 120 8.78 4.05 2.75
C VAL A 120 8.39 5.52 2.91
N VAL A 121 8.94 6.37 2.05
CA VAL A 121 8.60 7.80 1.96
C VAL A 121 8.01 8.09 0.59
N THR A 122 6.75 8.54 0.56
CA THR A 122 6.12 9.01 -0.69
C THR A 122 6.72 10.36 -1.08
N LYS A 123 7.41 10.40 -2.22
CA LYS A 123 8.00 11.65 -2.77
C LYS A 123 7.06 12.43 -3.68
N GLY A 124 5.97 11.82 -4.14
CA GLY A 124 5.00 12.43 -5.03
C GLY A 124 4.14 11.37 -5.73
N GLY A 125 3.15 11.83 -6.50
CA GLY A 125 2.26 10.98 -7.28
C GLY A 125 1.20 11.82 -8.00
N GLU A 126 0.51 11.19 -8.96
CA GLU A 126 -0.55 11.82 -9.73
C GLU A 126 -1.65 10.80 -10.04
N TYR A 127 -2.88 11.29 -10.23
CA TYR A 127 -3.97 10.49 -10.77
C TYR A 127 -4.15 10.77 -12.25
N CYS A 128 -3.90 9.74 -13.05
CA CYS A 128 -4.04 9.80 -14.50
C CYS A 128 -5.25 9.02 -14.99
N PHE A 129 -5.83 9.46 -16.11
CA PHE A 129 -6.84 8.69 -16.84
C PHE A 129 -6.20 8.01 -18.05
N LEU A 130 -6.45 6.71 -18.21
CA LEU A 130 -6.03 5.94 -19.38
C LEU A 130 -7.22 5.78 -20.34
N PRO A 131 -7.37 6.67 -21.35
CA PRO A 131 -8.46 6.55 -22.31
C PRO A 131 -8.33 5.28 -23.16
N GLY A 132 -9.48 4.76 -23.61
CA GLY A 132 -9.50 3.68 -24.59
C GLY A 132 -8.97 4.14 -25.95
N LEU A 133 -8.57 3.18 -26.80
CA LEU A 133 -7.95 3.47 -28.12
C LEU A 133 -8.81 4.38 -29.01
N LYS A 134 -10.14 4.27 -28.97
CA LYS A 134 -11.03 5.16 -29.73
C LYS A 134 -10.92 6.62 -29.28
N ALA A 135 -10.89 6.86 -27.96
CA ALA A 135 -10.74 8.19 -27.41
C ALA A 135 -9.35 8.79 -27.69
N LEU A 136 -8.30 7.97 -27.64
CA LEU A 136 -6.95 8.41 -28.05
C LEU A 136 -6.90 8.85 -29.52
N ARG A 137 -7.49 8.07 -30.43
CA ARG A 137 -7.56 8.44 -31.85
C ARG A 137 -8.32 9.75 -32.08
N TYR A 138 -9.43 9.93 -31.36
CA TYR A 138 -10.21 11.17 -31.42
C TYR A 138 -9.40 12.38 -30.91
N LEU A 139 -8.72 12.24 -29.76
CA LEU A 139 -7.89 13.32 -29.22
C LEU A 139 -6.74 13.68 -30.18
N ALA A 140 -6.13 12.68 -30.82
CA ALA A 140 -5.08 12.90 -31.81
C ALA A 140 -5.57 13.59 -33.08
N SER A 141 -6.83 13.38 -33.52
CA SER A 141 -7.35 14.08 -34.70
C SER A 141 -7.67 15.56 -34.45
N LEU A 142 -7.74 16.01 -33.19
CA LEU A 142 -7.99 17.42 -32.88
C LEU A 142 -6.79 18.33 -33.19
N SER A 143 -5.56 17.80 -33.17
CA SER A 143 -4.35 18.57 -33.52
C SER A 143 -4.16 18.78 -35.02
N ASP A 144 -4.81 17.98 -35.85
CA ASP A 144 -4.76 18.13 -37.32
C ASP A 144 -5.78 19.16 -37.84
N ALA A 145 -6.68 19.64 -36.96
CA ALA A 145 -7.72 20.60 -37.28
C ALA A 145 -7.38 22.05 -36.89
N SER A 146 -6.18 22.29 -36.34
CA SER A 146 -5.63 23.61 -35.99
C SER A 146 -4.48 23.99 -36.92
#